data_AF-A0A086T2J2-F1
#
_entry.id   AF-A0A086T2J2-F1
#
_cell.length_a   1.000
_cell.length_b   1.000
_cell.length_c   1.000
_cell.angle_alpha   90.00
_cell.angle_beta   90.00
_cell.angle_gamma   90.00
#
_symmetry.space_group_name_H-M   'P 1'
#
loop_
_entity.id
_entity.type
_entity.pdbx_description
1 polymer ?
#
loop_
_entity_poly.entity_id
_entity_poly.type
_entity_poly.pdbx_seq_one_letter_code
_entity_poly.pdbx_strand_id
1 'polypeptide(L)'
;MPKPKSNNNKSKGPTAQTTSATPPATTPSWPPFKPPLPVTHLTPELHPSTPRIALLPHFFPRSLCRDYVAFLRTLSMQTTPSRPKRGEAVRVNDRFQVEDALFARRLWEQTGLKEALLEDNEHLRDLWGGEPIGLNPNIRVYRYSKGQYFDCHCQRTTLLTCGTRPDDDSNFLTLPSEPPIPVRTTWTLLLYLTSAAEGCVGGETVFYPHDRKSAAEEIAVPLQTGMLLLHKHGDDCLLHEGREVHEGEKWVLRTDLCVRK
;
A
#
# COMPACT_ATOMS: atom_id res chain seq x y z
N MET A 1 16.59 20.90 68.12
CA MET A 1 15.41 21.81 68.07
C MET A 1 15.78 23.05 67.24
N PRO A 2 14.83 23.63 66.50
CA PRO A 2 14.98 23.92 65.06
C PRO A 2 15.47 25.34 64.74
N LYS A 3 16.06 25.52 63.55
CA LYS A 3 16.02 26.79 62.80
C LYS A 3 15.65 26.52 61.33
N PRO A 4 14.92 27.45 60.67
CA PRO A 4 14.00 27.13 59.60
C PRO A 4 14.62 27.22 58.21
N LYS A 5 14.02 26.46 57.29
CA LYS A 5 14.31 26.42 55.85
C LYS A 5 13.94 27.75 55.20
N SER A 6 14.90 28.37 54.52
CA SER A 6 14.66 29.45 53.56
C SER A 6 14.43 28.84 52.18
N ASN A 7 13.27 29.15 51.63
CA ASN A 7 12.74 28.72 50.35
C ASN A 7 13.26 29.69 49.28
N ASN A 8 14.05 29.22 48.31
CA ASN A 8 14.43 30.05 47.16
C ASN A 8 13.89 29.43 45.87
N ASN A 9 12.79 30.01 45.42
CA ASN A 9 12.04 29.64 44.24
C ASN A 9 12.78 30.17 43.01
N LYS A 10 13.42 29.29 42.23
CA LYS A 10 13.88 29.61 40.86
C LYS A 10 13.08 28.77 39.87
N SER A 11 12.07 29.40 39.29
CA SER A 11 11.32 28.96 38.13
C SER A 11 12.27 28.68 36.95
N LYS A 12 12.46 27.40 36.61
CA LYS A 12 13.04 26.99 35.32
C LYS A 12 11.92 27.06 34.28
N GLY A 13 12.02 28.02 33.36
CA GLY A 13 11.17 28.08 32.16
C GLY A 13 11.39 26.84 31.27
N PRO A 14 10.42 26.51 30.42
CA PRO A 14 10.47 25.31 29.59
C PRO A 14 11.58 25.46 28.55
N THR A 15 12.55 24.56 28.59
CA THR A 15 13.56 24.38 27.55
C THR A 15 12.85 23.97 26.27
N ALA A 16 12.84 24.85 25.27
CA ALA A 16 12.39 24.54 23.94
C ALA A 16 13.23 23.38 23.38
N GLN A 17 12.62 22.21 23.25
CA GLN A 17 13.19 21.12 22.45
C GLN A 17 13.13 21.56 21.00
N THR A 18 14.28 21.94 20.46
CA THR A 18 14.50 22.10 19.03
C THR A 18 14.27 20.75 18.38
N THR A 19 13.10 20.59 17.76
CA THR A 19 12.82 19.49 16.84
C THR A 19 13.81 19.61 15.69
N SER A 20 14.79 18.72 15.64
CA SER A 20 15.69 18.57 14.50
C SER A 20 14.84 18.19 13.29
N ALA A 21 14.60 19.14 12.40
CA ALA A 21 13.94 18.90 11.12
C ALA A 21 14.79 17.89 10.32
N THR A 22 14.21 16.73 10.03
CA THR A 22 14.76 15.77 9.08
C THR A 22 14.86 16.46 7.71
N PRO A 23 16.00 16.37 6.99
CA PRO A 23 16.08 16.93 5.65
C PRO A 23 14.98 16.34 4.76
N PRO A 24 14.38 17.11 3.84
CA PRO A 24 13.36 16.61 2.94
C PRO A 24 13.93 15.43 2.15
N ALA A 25 13.27 14.27 2.25
CA ALA A 25 13.67 13.10 1.49
C ALA A 25 13.57 13.45 -0.01
N THR A 26 14.68 13.36 -0.73
CA THR A 26 14.70 13.54 -2.18
C THR A 26 13.87 12.44 -2.83
N THR A 27 12.87 12.82 -3.61
CA THR A 27 12.05 11.87 -4.39
C THR A 27 12.93 11.15 -5.40
N PRO A 28 12.78 9.82 -5.56
CA PRO A 28 13.64 9.05 -6.45
C PRO A 28 13.23 9.29 -7.92
N SER A 29 14.17 9.12 -8.86
CA SER A 29 13.91 9.33 -10.28
C SER A 29 13.20 8.13 -10.91
N TRP A 30 11.88 8.04 -10.73
CA TRP A 30 11.07 6.93 -11.24
C TRP A 30 11.20 6.75 -12.76
N PRO A 31 11.34 5.50 -13.27
CA PRO A 31 11.42 5.28 -14.71
C PRO A 31 10.21 5.87 -15.45
N PRO A 32 10.44 6.45 -16.64
CA PRO A 32 9.35 7.01 -17.44
C PRO A 32 8.42 5.90 -17.93
N PHE A 33 7.13 6.21 -18.10
CA PHE A 33 6.16 5.28 -18.69
C PHE A 33 6.42 5.18 -20.20
N LYS A 34 7.29 4.26 -20.60
CA LYS A 34 7.63 3.97 -22.00
C LYS A 34 7.40 2.48 -22.31
N PRO A 35 6.58 2.15 -23.34
CA PRO A 35 5.78 3.07 -24.16
C PRO A 35 4.73 3.84 -23.35
N PRO A 36 4.11 4.90 -23.91
CA PRO A 36 2.97 5.55 -23.29
C PRO A 36 1.89 4.53 -22.90
N LEU A 37 1.27 4.72 -21.74
CA LEU A 37 0.25 3.84 -21.19
C LEU A 37 -1.15 4.46 -21.35
N PRO A 38 -2.22 3.65 -21.35
CA PRO A 38 -2.17 2.19 -21.31
C PRO A 38 -1.81 1.58 -22.68
N VAL A 39 -1.16 0.41 -22.70
CA VAL A 39 -0.83 -0.30 -23.96
C VAL A 39 -2.04 -1.02 -24.54
N THR A 40 -3.00 -1.38 -23.69
CA THR A 40 -4.26 -2.05 -24.01
C THR A 40 -5.41 -1.36 -23.30
N HIS A 41 -6.66 -1.57 -23.73
CA HIS A 41 -7.80 -1.14 -22.93
C HIS A 41 -7.74 -1.79 -21.54
N LEU A 42 -8.00 -1.01 -20.50
CA LEU A 42 -8.02 -1.46 -19.12
C LEU A 42 -9.47 -1.57 -18.65
N THR A 43 -9.86 -2.77 -18.24
CA THR A 43 -11.20 -3.02 -17.71
C THR A 43 -11.03 -3.62 -16.30
N PRO A 44 -11.57 -2.98 -15.24
CA PRO A 44 -11.55 -3.58 -13.91
C PRO A 44 -12.37 -4.88 -13.88
N GLU A 45 -11.72 -5.97 -13.46
CA GLU A 45 -12.33 -7.28 -13.31
C GLU A 45 -12.57 -7.56 -11.82
N LEU A 46 -13.83 -7.53 -11.40
CA LEU A 46 -14.18 -7.92 -10.03
C LEU A 46 -13.98 -9.42 -9.83
N HIS A 47 -13.47 -9.80 -8.66
CA HIS A 47 -13.33 -11.22 -8.34
C HIS A 47 -14.73 -11.87 -8.24
N PRO A 48 -14.97 -13.03 -8.87
CA PRO A 48 -16.31 -13.63 -8.94
C PRO A 48 -16.89 -13.97 -7.56
N SER A 49 -16.05 -14.25 -6.58
CA SER A 49 -16.48 -14.56 -5.21
C SER A 49 -16.73 -13.33 -4.33
N THR A 50 -16.26 -12.14 -4.70
CA THR A 50 -16.43 -10.93 -3.86
C THR A 50 -16.16 -9.64 -4.65
N PRO A 51 -17.01 -8.61 -4.50
CA PRO A 51 -16.74 -7.30 -5.08
C PRO A 51 -15.66 -6.52 -4.31
N ARG A 52 -15.11 -7.05 -3.21
CA ARG A 52 -14.07 -6.37 -2.42
C ARG A 52 -12.66 -6.48 -3.02
N ILE A 53 -12.54 -7.18 -4.15
CA ILE A 53 -11.30 -7.42 -4.89
C ILE A 53 -11.57 -7.09 -6.36
N ALA A 54 -10.73 -6.24 -6.95
CA ALA A 54 -10.74 -5.94 -8.38
C ALA A 54 -9.34 -6.09 -8.95
N LEU A 55 -9.24 -6.61 -10.16
CA LEU A 55 -7.99 -6.83 -10.88
C LEU A 55 -7.98 -5.98 -12.14
N LEU A 56 -6.82 -5.42 -12.47
CA LEU A 56 -6.54 -4.79 -13.76
C LEU A 56 -5.35 -5.53 -14.37
N PRO A 57 -5.60 -6.59 -15.17
CA PRO A 57 -4.56 -7.30 -15.89
C PRO A 57 -3.85 -6.36 -16.87
N HIS A 58 -2.58 -6.64 -17.16
CA HIS A 58 -1.80 -5.91 -18.18
C HIS A 58 -1.68 -4.39 -17.94
N PHE A 59 -1.89 -3.93 -16.69
CA PHE A 59 -1.74 -2.53 -16.30
C PHE A 59 -0.38 -1.95 -16.69
N PHE A 60 0.70 -2.66 -16.36
CA PHE A 60 2.04 -2.38 -16.87
C PHE A 60 2.48 -3.45 -17.88
N PRO A 61 3.12 -3.07 -19.00
CA PRO A 61 3.79 -4.04 -19.86
C PRO A 61 5.02 -4.61 -19.14
N ARG A 62 5.35 -5.88 -19.42
CA ARG A 62 6.47 -6.58 -18.77
C ARG A 62 7.81 -5.85 -18.90
N SER A 63 8.05 -5.17 -20.02
CA SER A 63 9.27 -4.37 -20.23
C SER A 63 9.38 -3.25 -19.20
N LEU A 64 8.28 -2.56 -18.90
CA LEU A 64 8.25 -1.49 -17.90
C LEU A 64 8.41 -2.07 -16.49
N CYS A 65 7.78 -3.21 -16.18
CA CYS A 65 7.99 -3.89 -14.90
C CYS A 65 9.47 -4.21 -14.66
N ARG A 66 10.17 -4.76 -15.68
CA ARG A 66 11.60 -5.04 -15.61
C ARG A 66 12.43 -3.78 -15.34
N ASP A 67 12.14 -2.69 -16.06
CA ASP A 67 12.87 -1.43 -15.90
C ASP A 67 12.64 -0.84 -14.48
N TYR A 68 11.41 -0.96 -13.96
CA TYR A 68 11.10 -0.62 -12.56
C TYR A 68 11.86 -1.50 -11.58
N VAL A 69 11.86 -2.82 -11.73
CA VAL A 69 12.61 -3.72 -10.84
C VAL A 69 14.11 -3.40 -10.86
N ALA A 70 14.69 -3.18 -12.04
CA ALA A 70 16.10 -2.79 -12.17
C ALA A 70 16.43 -1.50 -11.43
N PHE A 71 15.57 -0.48 -11.56
CA PHE A 71 15.68 0.77 -10.82
C PHE A 71 15.51 0.58 -9.31
N LEU A 72 14.46 -0.13 -8.88
CA LEU A 72 14.12 -0.32 -7.47
C LEU A 72 15.22 -1.07 -6.72
N ARG A 73 15.95 -1.97 -7.38
CA ARG A 73 17.14 -2.63 -6.82
C ARG A 73 18.27 -1.66 -6.44
N THR A 74 18.29 -0.46 -7.03
CA THR A 74 19.29 0.58 -6.71
C THR A 74 18.94 1.40 -5.47
N LEU A 75 17.67 1.33 -5.02
CA LEU A 75 17.21 2.08 -3.86
C LEU A 75 17.66 1.41 -2.56
N SER A 76 17.95 2.21 -1.54
CA SER A 76 18.21 1.70 -0.20
C SER A 76 16.90 1.28 0.46
N MET A 77 16.63 -0.01 0.49
CA MET A 77 15.46 -0.60 1.16
C MET A 77 15.83 -1.03 2.58
N GLN A 78 14.89 -0.87 3.51
CA GLN A 78 15.04 -1.31 4.89
C GLN A 78 14.29 -2.62 5.12
N THR A 79 14.98 -3.64 5.63
CA THR A 79 14.33 -4.88 6.07
C THR A 79 13.49 -4.62 7.32
N THR A 80 12.24 -5.05 7.32
CA THR A 80 11.37 -4.91 8.49
C THR A 80 11.90 -5.73 9.67
N PRO A 81 11.74 -5.23 10.91
CA PRO A 81 12.15 -5.98 12.10
C PRO A 81 11.43 -7.32 12.17
N SER A 82 12.16 -8.40 12.44
CA SER A 82 11.59 -9.76 12.54
C SER A 82 10.62 -9.94 13.70
N ARG A 83 10.64 -9.04 14.71
CA ARG A 83 9.69 -9.03 15.82
C ARG A 83 8.62 -7.96 15.57
N PRO A 84 7.35 -8.34 15.36
CA PRO A 84 6.27 -7.36 15.23
C PRO A 84 6.07 -6.61 16.55
N LYS A 85 5.46 -5.42 16.49
CA LYS A 85 4.95 -4.80 17.72
C LYS A 85 3.79 -5.63 18.27
N ARG A 86 3.46 -5.45 19.55
CA ARG A 86 2.34 -6.16 20.18
C ARG A 86 1.06 -5.86 19.41
N GLY A 87 0.38 -6.90 18.96
CA GLY A 87 -0.78 -6.72 18.11
C GLY A 87 -0.38 -6.18 16.74
N GLU A 88 0.64 -6.71 16.10
CA GLU A 88 0.83 -6.55 14.66
C GLU A 88 1.13 -7.92 14.06
N ALA A 89 0.68 -8.17 12.84
CA ALA A 89 1.08 -9.37 12.12
C ALA A 89 2.58 -9.35 11.82
N VAL A 90 3.19 -10.53 11.84
CA VAL A 90 4.60 -10.69 11.49
C VAL A 90 4.78 -10.31 10.03
N ARG A 91 5.70 -9.40 9.76
CA ARG A 91 6.10 -9.05 8.40
C ARG A 91 7.61 -9.09 8.27
N VAL A 92 8.07 -9.88 7.33
CA VAL A 92 9.49 -9.97 6.98
C VAL A 92 9.59 -9.61 5.52
N ASN A 93 10.01 -8.38 5.22
CA ASN A 93 10.19 -7.90 3.86
C ASN A 93 11.17 -6.73 3.83
N ASP A 94 11.68 -6.39 2.65
CA ASP A 94 12.36 -5.12 2.46
C ASP A 94 11.36 -4.06 2.00
N ARG A 95 11.45 -2.86 2.60
CA ARG A 95 10.53 -1.75 2.37
C ARG A 95 11.31 -0.50 1.99
N PHE A 96 10.82 0.17 0.96
CA PHE A 96 11.11 1.56 0.67
C PHE A 96 9.81 2.36 0.73
N GLN A 97 9.87 3.60 1.22
CA GLN A 97 8.71 4.47 1.32
C GLN A 97 9.13 5.91 1.04
N VAL A 98 8.32 6.64 0.28
CA VAL A 98 8.53 8.05 -0.05
C VAL A 98 7.19 8.75 -0.24
N GLU A 99 7.13 10.02 0.14
CA GLU A 99 6.01 10.91 -0.19
C GLU A 99 6.29 11.54 -1.56
N ASP A 100 5.52 11.20 -2.60
CA ASP A 100 5.74 11.66 -3.97
C ASP A 100 4.41 11.90 -4.71
N ALA A 101 3.88 13.11 -4.56
CA ALA A 101 2.62 13.52 -5.20
C ALA A 101 2.69 13.57 -6.72
N LEU A 102 3.86 13.86 -7.29
CA LEU A 102 4.05 13.90 -8.75
C LEU A 102 3.98 12.50 -9.33
N PHE A 103 4.64 11.52 -8.70
CA PHE A 103 4.55 10.13 -9.12
C PHE A 103 3.13 9.57 -8.95
N ALA A 104 2.48 9.82 -7.81
CA ALA A 104 1.10 9.40 -7.59
C ALA A 104 0.14 9.96 -8.65
N ARG A 105 0.27 11.26 -8.97
CA ARG A 105 -0.51 11.90 -10.04
C ARG A 105 -0.23 11.29 -11.40
N ARG A 106 1.04 11.05 -11.75
CA ARG A 106 1.40 10.38 -13.01
C ARG A 106 0.78 8.97 -13.08
N LEU A 107 0.89 8.19 -12.01
CA LEU A 107 0.32 6.84 -11.93
C LEU A 107 -1.21 6.87 -12.12
N TRP A 108 -1.89 7.90 -11.62
CA TRP A 108 -3.33 8.11 -11.81
C TRP A 108 -3.71 8.55 -13.24
N GLU A 109 -3.06 9.59 -13.76
CA GLU A 109 -3.47 10.29 -14.99
C GLU A 109 -2.86 9.74 -16.27
N GLN A 110 -1.71 9.06 -16.21
CA GLN A 110 -0.92 8.69 -17.40
C GLN A 110 -0.88 7.19 -17.67
N THR A 111 -1.64 6.38 -16.92
CA THR A 111 -1.62 4.92 -17.04
C THR A 111 -2.92 4.33 -17.53
N GLY A 112 -3.95 5.14 -17.74
CA GLY A 112 -5.31 4.69 -18.00
C GLY A 112 -6.10 4.31 -16.74
N LEU A 113 -5.49 4.39 -15.54
CA LEU A 113 -6.17 4.03 -14.29
C LEU A 113 -7.39 4.91 -14.04
N LYS A 114 -7.23 6.23 -14.16
CA LYS A 114 -8.33 7.18 -13.98
C LYS A 114 -9.51 6.84 -14.89
N GLU A 115 -9.24 6.65 -16.17
CA GLU A 115 -10.25 6.33 -17.18
C GLU A 115 -10.93 5.01 -16.86
N ALA A 116 -10.18 3.97 -16.52
CA ALA A 116 -10.71 2.64 -16.19
C ALA A 116 -11.60 2.64 -14.93
N LEU A 117 -11.31 3.47 -13.92
CA LEU A 117 -12.10 3.52 -12.69
C LEU A 117 -13.29 4.49 -12.76
N LEU A 118 -13.26 5.45 -13.70
CA LEU A 118 -14.32 6.45 -13.91
C LEU A 118 -15.20 6.16 -15.13
N GLU A 119 -14.89 5.11 -15.90
CA GLU A 119 -15.72 4.66 -17.01
C GLU A 119 -17.16 4.45 -16.54
N ASP A 120 -18.14 4.85 -17.37
CA ASP A 120 -19.56 4.82 -17.02
C ASP A 120 -20.08 3.38 -16.99
N ASN A 121 -19.74 2.68 -15.93
CA ASN A 121 -20.16 1.33 -15.62
C ASN A 121 -20.97 1.38 -14.31
N GLU A 122 -22.27 1.13 -14.40
CA GLU A 122 -23.18 1.16 -13.26
C GLU A 122 -22.69 0.29 -12.10
N HIS A 123 -21.98 -0.81 -12.37
CA HIS A 123 -21.45 -1.71 -11.35
C HIS A 123 -20.23 -1.17 -10.60
N LEU A 124 -19.50 -0.21 -11.18
CA LEU A 124 -18.30 0.38 -10.57
C LEU A 124 -18.58 1.69 -9.84
N ARG A 125 -19.67 2.39 -10.18
CA ARG A 125 -19.96 3.74 -9.68
C ARG A 125 -19.98 3.84 -8.15
N ASP A 126 -20.65 2.90 -7.48
CA ASP A 126 -20.79 2.89 -6.01
C ASP A 126 -19.72 2.01 -5.31
N LEU A 127 -18.88 1.34 -6.09
CA LEU A 127 -17.94 0.34 -5.59
C LEU A 127 -16.83 0.97 -4.72
N TRP A 128 -16.37 2.16 -5.10
CA TRP A 128 -15.18 2.78 -4.56
C TRP A 128 -15.39 3.45 -3.19
N GLY A 129 -16.63 3.56 -2.72
CA GLY A 129 -16.98 4.21 -1.45
C GLY A 129 -16.88 5.74 -1.50
N GLY A 130 -17.02 6.32 -2.70
CA GLY A 130 -16.94 7.75 -3.03
C GLY A 130 -16.43 7.94 -4.46
N GLU A 131 -16.39 9.19 -4.95
CA GLU A 131 -15.82 9.52 -6.26
C GLU A 131 -14.29 9.37 -6.21
N PRO A 132 -13.67 8.47 -7.01
CA PRO A 132 -12.22 8.37 -7.11
C PRO A 132 -11.61 9.62 -7.75
N ILE A 133 -10.66 10.26 -7.08
CA ILE A 133 -10.06 11.51 -7.59
C ILE A 133 -8.53 11.49 -7.67
N GLY A 134 -7.89 10.41 -7.20
CA GLY A 134 -6.44 10.28 -7.26
C GLY A 134 -5.90 9.14 -6.42
N LEU A 135 -4.58 9.16 -6.20
CA LEU A 135 -3.86 8.18 -5.40
C LEU A 135 -3.18 8.85 -4.21
N ASN A 136 -2.97 8.09 -3.15
CA ASN A 136 -2.23 8.51 -1.97
C ASN A 136 -0.76 8.79 -2.34
N PRO A 137 -0.22 10.00 -2.07
CA PRO A 137 1.18 10.30 -2.37
C PRO A 137 2.20 9.48 -1.57
N ASN A 138 1.77 8.77 -0.53
CA ASN A 138 2.60 7.83 0.21
C ASN A 138 2.87 6.56 -0.60
N ILE A 139 3.93 6.57 -1.41
CA ILE A 139 4.34 5.45 -2.26
C ILE A 139 5.21 4.50 -1.45
N ARG A 140 4.86 3.22 -1.48
CA ARG A 140 5.59 2.15 -0.80
C ARG A 140 6.04 1.12 -1.82
N VAL A 141 7.24 0.59 -1.63
CA VAL A 141 7.77 -0.52 -2.43
C VAL A 141 8.15 -1.64 -1.49
N TYR A 142 7.74 -2.85 -1.84
CA TYR A 142 8.03 -4.05 -1.09
C TYR A 142 8.81 -5.04 -1.96
N ARG A 143 9.90 -5.57 -1.40
CA ARG A 143 10.60 -6.75 -1.93
C ARG A 143 10.48 -7.87 -0.91
N TYR A 144 10.10 -9.05 -1.37
CA TYR A 144 10.12 -10.29 -0.59
C TYR A 144 11.06 -11.28 -1.29
N SER A 145 12.15 -11.62 -0.62
CA SER A 145 13.09 -12.67 -1.03
C SER A 145 12.63 -14.04 -0.54
N LYS A 146 13.29 -15.12 -0.96
CA LYS A 146 13.02 -16.47 -0.44
C LYS A 146 12.91 -16.50 1.10
N GLY A 147 11.83 -17.10 1.61
CA GLY A 147 11.50 -17.23 3.04
C GLY A 147 10.81 -16.00 3.66
N GLN A 148 10.64 -14.91 2.91
CA GLN A 148 9.96 -13.70 3.37
C GLN A 148 8.46 -13.75 3.07
N TYR A 149 7.66 -13.18 3.97
CA TYR A 149 6.19 -13.22 3.95
C TYR A 149 5.59 -12.04 4.73
N PHE A 150 4.28 -11.88 4.60
CA PHE A 150 3.48 -11.04 5.48
C PHE A 150 2.32 -11.85 6.03
N ASP A 151 2.37 -12.14 7.33
CA ASP A 151 1.41 -12.99 8.03
C ASP A 151 -0.02 -12.41 7.98
N CYS A 152 -0.98 -13.26 8.27
CA CYS A 152 -2.38 -12.96 8.14
C CYS A 152 -2.83 -11.80 9.03
N HIS A 153 -3.52 -10.83 8.42
CA HIS A 153 -3.98 -9.61 9.08
C HIS A 153 -5.29 -9.10 8.47
N CYS A 154 -6.08 -8.44 9.31
CA CYS A 154 -7.29 -7.71 8.96
C CYS A 154 -7.36 -6.47 9.85
N GLN A 155 -7.96 -5.40 9.37
CA GLN A 155 -8.13 -4.17 10.15
C GLN A 155 -9.15 -4.30 11.30
N ARG A 156 -10.13 -5.21 11.21
CA ARG A 156 -11.28 -5.20 12.14
C ARG A 156 -10.82 -5.38 13.60
N THR A 157 -10.99 -4.33 14.39
CA THR A 157 -10.53 -4.18 15.80
C THR A 157 -11.26 -5.08 16.80
N THR A 158 -12.19 -5.94 16.38
CA THR A 158 -12.92 -6.81 17.31
C THR A 158 -12.49 -8.27 17.24
N LEU A 159 -11.72 -8.61 18.29
CA LEU A 159 -11.59 -9.87 19.03
C LEU A 159 -10.27 -10.65 18.86
N LEU A 160 -9.43 -10.46 19.89
CA LEU A 160 -8.52 -11.41 20.54
C LEU A 160 -7.37 -12.07 19.74
N THR A 161 -7.32 -11.99 18.42
CA THR A 161 -6.21 -12.61 17.65
C THR A 161 -5.57 -11.71 16.59
N CYS A 162 -6.21 -10.62 16.18
CA CYS A 162 -5.65 -9.74 15.15
C CYS A 162 -5.17 -8.42 15.74
N GLY A 163 -3.93 -8.11 15.41
CA GLY A 163 -3.22 -6.95 15.86
C GLY A 163 -3.63 -5.64 15.18
N THR A 164 -3.80 -4.58 15.96
CA THR A 164 -3.96 -3.19 15.51
C THR A 164 -2.75 -2.69 14.72
N ARG A 165 -2.91 -2.44 13.40
CA ARG A 165 -2.00 -1.57 12.65
C ARG A 165 -2.73 -0.36 12.03
N PRO A 166 -2.07 0.82 11.99
CA PRO A 166 -2.53 1.99 11.24
C PRO A 166 -2.23 1.96 9.73
N ASP A 167 -1.50 0.95 9.21
CA ASP A 167 -0.99 0.93 7.83
C ASP A 167 -2.05 0.60 6.76
N ASP A 168 -3.25 0.15 7.19
CA ASP A 168 -4.39 -0.21 6.34
C ASP A 168 -5.71 0.43 6.84
N ASP A 169 -5.59 1.46 7.67
CA ASP A 169 -6.73 2.31 8.03
C ASP A 169 -7.09 3.22 6.84
N SER A 170 -8.38 3.55 6.72
CA SER A 170 -8.81 4.65 5.88
C SER A 170 -8.09 5.92 6.32
N ASN A 171 -7.15 6.37 5.50
CA ASN A 171 -6.38 7.57 5.76
C ASN A 171 -7.20 8.78 5.31
N PHE A 172 -7.29 9.77 6.18
CA PHE A 172 -7.79 11.09 5.84
C PHE A 172 -6.60 11.97 5.48
N LEU A 173 -6.57 12.49 4.26
CA LEU A 173 -5.51 13.35 3.77
C LEU A 173 -6.09 14.44 2.87
N THR A 174 -5.25 15.39 2.49
CA THR A 174 -5.61 16.46 1.55
C THR A 174 -4.74 16.33 0.32
N LEU A 175 -5.34 16.17 -0.85
CA LEU A 175 -4.58 16.14 -2.10
C LEU A 175 -4.11 17.56 -2.47
N PRO A 176 -2.90 17.70 -3.03
CA PRO A 176 -2.38 18.98 -3.48
C PRO A 176 -3.04 19.38 -4.81
N SER A 177 -4.17 20.07 -4.68
CA SER A 177 -4.92 20.69 -5.77
C SER A 177 -5.24 22.14 -5.42
N GLU A 178 -5.73 22.92 -6.39
CA GLU A 178 -6.19 24.30 -6.16
C GLU A 178 -7.70 24.39 -6.49
N PRO A 179 -8.59 24.45 -5.48
CA PRO A 179 -8.34 24.40 -4.04
C PRO A 179 -7.93 22.99 -3.53
N PRO A 180 -7.29 22.86 -2.35
CA PRO A 180 -6.95 21.56 -1.78
C PRO A 180 -8.19 20.72 -1.49
N ILE A 181 -8.16 19.43 -1.81
CA ILE A 181 -9.33 18.55 -1.68
C ILE A 181 -9.12 17.56 -0.53
N PRO A 182 -9.97 17.57 0.51
CA PRO A 182 -9.97 16.54 1.54
C PRO A 182 -10.49 15.21 0.97
N VAL A 183 -9.77 14.13 1.25
CA VAL A 183 -10.06 12.78 0.75
C VAL A 183 -9.94 11.72 1.84
N ARG A 184 -10.55 10.58 1.57
CA ARG A 184 -10.41 9.33 2.32
C ARG A 184 -9.78 8.28 1.41
N THR A 185 -8.91 7.42 1.94
CA THR A 185 -8.51 6.20 1.21
C THR A 185 -9.49 5.05 1.47
N THR A 186 -9.87 4.31 0.43
CA THR A 186 -10.85 3.20 0.54
C THR A 186 -10.35 1.86 0.01
N TRP A 187 -9.33 1.86 -0.86
CA TRP A 187 -8.76 0.66 -1.46
C TRP A 187 -7.25 0.71 -1.39
N THR A 188 -6.62 -0.42 -1.07
CA THR A 188 -5.19 -0.62 -1.27
C THR A 188 -4.96 -1.03 -2.72
N LEU A 189 -3.99 -0.40 -3.37
CA LEU A 189 -3.53 -0.68 -4.73
C LEU A 189 -2.17 -1.37 -4.64
N LEU A 190 -2.07 -2.59 -5.17
CA LEU A 190 -0.83 -3.36 -5.31
C LEU A 190 -0.53 -3.61 -6.78
N LEU A 191 0.58 -3.08 -7.28
CA LEU A 191 1.09 -3.39 -8.61
C LEU A 191 2.18 -4.46 -8.50
N TYR A 192 1.92 -5.64 -9.08
CA TYR A 192 2.90 -6.73 -9.13
C TYR A 192 3.89 -6.51 -10.26
N LEU A 193 5.17 -6.47 -9.92
CA LEU A 193 6.26 -6.24 -10.88
C LEU A 193 7.01 -7.52 -11.27
N THR A 194 6.80 -8.61 -10.52
CA THR A 194 7.36 -9.94 -10.81
C THR A 194 6.32 -11.04 -10.64
N SER A 195 6.57 -12.17 -11.30
CA SER A 195 5.75 -13.39 -11.27
C SER A 195 6.64 -14.62 -11.44
N ALA A 196 6.02 -15.80 -11.57
CA ALA A 196 6.73 -17.03 -11.90
C ALA A 196 7.55 -16.94 -13.20
N ALA A 197 7.13 -16.13 -14.17
CA ALA A 197 7.88 -15.95 -15.42
C ALA A 197 9.24 -15.25 -15.22
N GLU A 198 9.39 -14.50 -14.12
CA GLU A 198 10.64 -13.85 -13.71
C GLU A 198 11.34 -14.64 -12.59
N GLY A 199 10.91 -15.88 -12.33
CA GLY A 199 11.49 -16.79 -11.34
C GLY A 199 10.95 -16.63 -9.92
N CYS A 200 9.89 -15.85 -9.71
CA CYS A 200 9.26 -15.69 -8.39
C CYS A 200 8.19 -16.77 -8.16
N VAL A 201 8.47 -17.72 -7.25
CA VAL A 201 7.56 -18.81 -6.89
C VAL A 201 7.00 -18.59 -5.49
N GLY A 202 5.70 -18.82 -5.31
CA GLY A 202 4.96 -18.44 -4.10
C GLY A 202 4.65 -16.95 -4.06
N GLY A 203 4.44 -16.41 -2.86
CA GLY A 203 4.22 -14.98 -2.68
C GLY A 203 2.83 -14.48 -3.08
N GLU A 204 1.82 -15.33 -3.23
CA GLU A 204 0.46 -14.93 -3.55
C GLU A 204 -0.10 -13.95 -2.51
N THR A 205 -1.04 -13.10 -2.93
CA THR A 205 -1.84 -12.31 -1.98
C THR A 205 -3.16 -13.05 -1.78
N VAL A 206 -3.41 -13.50 -0.56
CA VAL A 206 -4.52 -14.40 -0.26
C VAL A 206 -5.50 -13.74 0.67
N PHE A 207 -6.78 -13.82 0.32
CA PHE A 207 -7.89 -13.23 1.06
C PHE A 207 -8.80 -14.32 1.62
N TYR A 208 -9.37 -14.04 2.78
CA TYR A 208 -10.22 -14.94 3.56
C TYR A 208 -11.56 -14.25 3.85
N PRO A 209 -12.62 -14.56 3.07
CA PRO A 209 -13.89 -13.83 3.11
C PRO A 209 -14.64 -13.85 4.45
N HIS A 210 -14.41 -14.86 5.28
CA HIS A 210 -15.17 -15.11 6.51
C HIS A 210 -14.34 -14.94 7.79
N ASP A 211 -13.39 -13.99 7.79
CA ASP A 211 -12.57 -13.61 8.95
C ASP A 211 -11.81 -14.78 9.62
N ARG A 212 -11.55 -15.86 8.87
CA ARG A 212 -10.79 -17.03 9.33
C ARG A 212 -9.97 -17.61 8.19
N LYS A 213 -8.79 -18.14 8.50
CA LYS A 213 -8.03 -18.92 7.51
C LYS A 213 -8.77 -20.22 7.20
N SER A 214 -9.12 -20.42 5.94
CA SER A 214 -9.77 -21.63 5.43
C SER A 214 -9.29 -21.90 4.02
N ALA A 215 -8.55 -23.00 3.81
CA ALA A 215 -8.03 -23.37 2.50
C ALA A 215 -9.13 -23.67 1.47
N ALA A 216 -10.34 -24.00 1.93
CA ALA A 216 -11.48 -24.27 1.06
C ALA A 216 -12.19 -22.99 0.55
N GLU A 217 -11.98 -21.86 1.23
CA GLU A 217 -12.70 -20.60 0.97
C GLU A 217 -11.76 -19.46 0.57
N GLU A 218 -10.45 -19.72 0.55
CA GLU A 218 -9.46 -18.70 0.27
C GLU A 218 -9.55 -18.22 -1.18
N ILE A 219 -9.28 -16.93 -1.35
CA ILE A 219 -9.13 -16.29 -2.65
C ILE A 219 -7.65 -15.98 -2.82
N ALA A 220 -6.93 -16.85 -3.51
CA ALA A 220 -5.52 -16.64 -3.82
C ALA A 220 -5.37 -15.86 -5.14
N VAL A 221 -4.92 -14.62 -5.05
CA VAL A 221 -4.56 -13.82 -6.22
C VAL A 221 -3.10 -14.14 -6.59
N PRO A 222 -2.86 -14.81 -7.74
CA PRO A 222 -1.51 -15.16 -8.15
C PRO A 222 -0.72 -13.91 -8.54
N LEU A 223 0.62 -14.02 -8.46
CA LEU A 223 1.50 -12.98 -8.98
C LEU A 223 1.47 -13.03 -10.51
N GLN A 224 0.96 -11.97 -11.13
CA GLN A 224 1.03 -11.74 -12.56
C GLN A 224 1.76 -10.43 -12.84
N THR A 225 2.88 -10.51 -13.57
CA THR A 225 3.70 -9.34 -13.87
C THR A 225 2.91 -8.30 -14.63
N GLY A 226 2.88 -7.09 -14.08
CA GLY A 226 2.16 -5.96 -14.61
C GLY A 226 0.68 -5.92 -14.25
N MET A 227 0.17 -6.87 -13.46
CA MET A 227 -1.20 -6.82 -12.95
C MET A 227 -1.28 -5.88 -11.74
N LEU A 228 -2.34 -5.09 -11.72
CA LEU A 228 -2.70 -4.27 -10.57
C LEU A 228 -3.88 -4.93 -9.84
N LEU A 229 -3.71 -5.11 -8.54
CA LEU A 229 -4.74 -5.60 -7.62
C LEU A 229 -5.24 -4.42 -6.78
N LEU A 230 -6.55 -4.24 -6.75
CA LEU A 230 -7.26 -3.40 -5.81
C LEU A 230 -7.98 -4.30 -4.81
N HIS A 231 -7.78 -4.07 -3.52
CA HIS A 231 -8.64 -4.67 -2.49
C HIS A 231 -9.13 -3.61 -1.52
N LYS A 232 -10.39 -3.75 -1.07
CA LYS A 232 -10.93 -2.85 -0.06
C LYS A 232 -10.11 -2.95 1.22
N HIS A 233 -9.92 -1.79 1.85
CA HIS A 233 -9.53 -1.66 3.24
C HIS A 233 -10.60 -0.85 3.96
N GLY A 234 -10.38 -0.47 5.22
CA GLY A 234 -11.43 0.13 6.05
C GLY A 234 -12.38 -0.93 6.62
N ASP A 235 -13.63 -0.52 6.79
CA ASP A 235 -14.71 -1.37 7.31
C ASP A 235 -15.00 -2.61 6.45
N ASP A 236 -14.59 -2.57 5.18
CA ASP A 236 -14.73 -3.66 4.20
C ASP A 236 -13.45 -4.50 4.02
N CYS A 237 -12.41 -4.28 4.83
CA CYS A 237 -11.15 -5.02 4.74
C CYS A 237 -11.39 -6.52 4.93
N LEU A 238 -10.90 -7.32 3.99
CA LEU A 238 -10.86 -8.78 4.13
C LEU A 238 -9.62 -9.18 4.94
N LEU A 239 -9.74 -10.23 5.76
CA LEU A 239 -8.58 -10.90 6.32
C LEU A 239 -7.69 -11.40 5.19
N HIS A 240 -6.41 -11.03 5.19
CA HIS A 240 -5.52 -11.32 4.08
C HIS A 240 -4.06 -11.51 4.51
N GLU A 241 -3.27 -12.12 3.65
CA GLU A 241 -1.85 -12.35 3.86
C GLU A 241 -1.05 -12.28 2.56
N GLY A 242 0.24 -12.01 2.67
CA GLY A 242 1.21 -12.25 1.61
C GLY A 242 1.94 -13.55 1.91
N ARG A 243 1.68 -14.60 1.13
CA ARG A 243 2.32 -15.91 1.31
C ARG A 243 3.83 -15.82 1.20
N GLU A 244 4.50 -16.84 1.72
CA GLU A 244 5.94 -16.98 1.62
C GLU A 244 6.39 -17.05 0.17
N VAL A 245 7.46 -16.30 -0.15
CA VAL A 245 8.20 -16.49 -1.40
C VAL A 245 9.12 -17.69 -1.24
N HIS A 246 8.97 -18.70 -2.08
CA HIS A 246 9.77 -19.92 -2.02
C HIS A 246 11.01 -19.85 -2.93
N GLU A 247 10.92 -19.12 -4.03
CA GLU A 247 12.03 -18.88 -4.97
C GLU A 247 11.95 -17.48 -5.59
N GLY A 248 13.10 -16.93 -5.99
CA GLY A 248 13.19 -15.61 -6.61
C GLY A 248 12.86 -14.46 -5.65
N GLU A 249 12.32 -13.38 -6.22
CA GLU A 249 11.93 -12.17 -5.50
C GLU A 249 10.56 -11.66 -5.97
N LYS A 250 9.65 -11.42 -5.03
CA LYS A 250 8.40 -10.70 -5.27
C LYS A 250 8.63 -9.21 -5.10
N TRP A 251 8.31 -8.43 -6.14
CA TRP A 251 8.35 -6.97 -6.12
C TRP A 251 6.95 -6.39 -6.27
N VAL A 252 6.58 -5.50 -5.35
CA VAL A 252 5.26 -4.85 -5.34
C VAL A 252 5.41 -3.36 -5.10
N LEU A 253 4.73 -2.55 -5.90
CA LEU A 253 4.49 -1.13 -5.61
C LEU A 253 3.11 -1.00 -4.97
N ARG A 254 3.01 -0.23 -3.89
CA ARG A 254 1.77 0.05 -3.17
C ARG A 254 1.49 1.55 -3.07
N THR A 255 0.24 1.90 -3.29
CA THR A 255 -0.41 3.15 -2.88
C THR A 255 -1.87 2.84 -2.54
N ASP A 256 -2.69 3.85 -2.29
CA ASP A 256 -4.09 3.70 -1.91
C ASP A 256 -4.97 4.61 -2.78
N LEU A 257 -6.19 4.17 -3.11
CA LEU A 257 -7.14 4.96 -3.88
C LEU A 257 -7.75 6.05 -3.00
N CYS A 258 -7.66 7.30 -3.43
CA CYS A 258 -8.26 8.46 -2.76
C CYS A 258 -9.63 8.77 -3.35
N VAL A 259 -10.65 8.78 -2.50
CA VAL A 259 -12.01 9.20 -2.86
C VAL A 259 -12.40 10.50 -2.17
N ARG A 260 -13.21 11.31 -2.85
CA ARG A 260 -13.80 12.52 -2.24
C ARG A 260 -14.73 12.11 -1.10
N LYS A 261 -14.64 12.85 0.02
CA LYS A 261 -15.51 12.68 1.19
C LYS A 261 -16.93 13.18 0.89
#